data_AF-A0A662S753-F1
#
_entry.id   AF-A0A662S753-F1
#
_cell.length_a   1.000
_cell.length_b   1.000
_cell.length_c   1.000
_cell.angle_alpha   90.00
_cell.angle_beta   90.00
_cell.angle_gamma   90.00
#
_symmetry.space_group_name_H-M   'P 1'
#
loop_
_entity.id
_entity.type
_entity.pdbx_description
1 polymer ?
#
loop_
_entity_poly.entity_id
_entity_poly.type
_entity_poly.pdbx_seq_one_letter_code
_entity_poly.pdbx_strand_id
1 'polypeptide(L)'
;MPVLLDRVFEALSHEVRRRIIEVLGVRGELPYSELLRATGVESSTLSFHLKRLQGIVIRTNQGYSLTALGKRAWSILSFSLSRKEAPELLIQGERIELWIDDALLESAYKRGKKLAVRNVAIVGIDRGTSTSLMRRVLVEIRDVLVAYVPKNLFSELQPLLFGVMAIIPYTKLNWKLGYPLTAVEDLKKRGYVRVAEEIEKRLKKDRNT
;
A
#
# COMPACT_ATOMS: atom_id res chain seq x y z
N MET A 1 32.49 -9.72 -3.86
CA MET A 1 31.63 -9.87 -2.67
C MET A 1 30.25 -9.37 -3.06
N PRO A 2 29.15 -10.11 -2.79
CA PRO A 2 27.81 -9.60 -3.08
C PRO A 2 27.55 -8.32 -2.27
N VAL A 3 26.83 -7.37 -2.85
CA VAL A 3 26.43 -6.15 -2.15
C VAL A 3 25.53 -6.55 -0.97
N LEU A 4 25.57 -5.81 0.15
CA LEU A 4 24.77 -6.14 1.35
C LEU A 4 23.28 -6.38 1.05
N LEU A 5 22.77 -5.65 0.06
CA LEU A 5 21.40 -5.75 -0.42
C LEU A 5 21.10 -7.09 -1.11
N ASP A 6 22.03 -7.60 -1.93
CA ASP A 6 21.89 -8.89 -2.63
C ASP A 6 21.73 -10.04 -1.62
N ARG A 7 22.49 -9.99 -0.52
CA ARG A 7 22.41 -11.01 0.54
C ARG A 7 21.06 -11.01 1.25
N VAL A 8 20.47 -9.83 1.46
CA VAL A 8 19.13 -9.71 2.05
C VAL A 8 18.08 -10.27 1.09
N PHE A 9 18.15 -9.91 -0.19
CA PHE A 9 17.19 -10.44 -1.18
C PHE A 9 17.34 -11.95 -1.39
N GLU A 10 18.57 -12.47 -1.46
CA GLU A 10 18.83 -13.91 -1.53
C GLU A 10 18.28 -14.61 -0.28
N ALA A 11 18.52 -14.07 0.92
CA ALA A 11 17.97 -14.65 2.14
C ALA A 11 16.44 -14.69 2.13
N LEU A 12 15.78 -13.62 1.67
CA LEU A 12 14.33 -13.49 1.67
C LEU A 12 13.63 -14.19 0.49
N SER A 13 14.34 -14.63 -0.55
CA SER A 13 13.74 -15.24 -1.75
C SER A 13 13.19 -16.66 -1.54
N HIS A 14 13.40 -17.29 -0.38
CA HIS A 14 12.93 -18.64 -0.08
C HIS A 14 12.10 -18.69 1.18
N GLU A 15 11.01 -19.47 1.15
CA GLU A 15 10.05 -19.56 2.26
C GLU A 15 10.66 -20.07 3.56
N VAL A 16 11.44 -21.16 3.53
CA VAL A 16 12.08 -21.73 4.74
C VAL A 16 13.06 -20.73 5.38
N ARG A 17 13.82 -19.98 4.57
CA ARG A 17 14.73 -18.95 5.07
C ARG A 17 13.98 -17.78 5.72
N ARG A 18 12.89 -17.32 5.08
CA ARG A 18 11.99 -16.33 5.69
C ARG A 18 11.44 -16.83 7.02
N ARG A 19 11.03 -18.09 7.09
CA ARG A 19 10.50 -18.69 8.33
C ARG A 19 11.54 -18.74 9.44
N ILE A 20 12.78 -19.14 9.14
CA ILE A 20 13.89 -19.11 10.10
C ILE A 20 14.12 -17.68 10.62
N ILE A 21 14.20 -16.69 9.72
CA ILE A 21 14.41 -15.29 10.08
C ILE A 21 13.25 -14.75 10.93
N GLU A 22 12.01 -15.08 10.58
CA GLU A 22 10.81 -14.70 11.32
C GLU A 22 10.83 -15.28 12.74
N VAL A 23 11.09 -16.58 12.89
CA VAL A 23 11.13 -17.24 14.19
C VAL A 23 12.20 -16.61 15.09
N LEU A 24 13.42 -16.42 14.58
CA LEU A 24 14.52 -15.81 15.33
C LEU A 24 14.29 -14.32 15.60
N GLY A 25 13.60 -13.62 14.70
CA GLY A 25 13.24 -12.22 14.90
C GLY A 25 12.22 -12.04 16.02
N VAL A 26 11.22 -12.93 16.10
CA VAL A 26 10.17 -12.89 17.12
C VAL A 26 10.65 -13.43 18.47
N ARG A 27 11.40 -14.54 18.47
CA ARG A 27 11.75 -15.28 19.70
C ARG A 27 13.18 -15.02 20.18
N GLY A 28 13.98 -14.30 19.40
CA GLY A 28 15.39 -14.11 19.68
C GLY A 28 16.22 -15.36 19.39
N GLU A 29 17.26 -15.56 20.19
CA GLU A 29 18.20 -16.66 20.04
C GLU A 29 17.57 -18.01 20.40
N LEU A 30 17.75 -19.02 19.54
CA LEU A 30 17.19 -20.36 19.76
C LEU A 30 18.19 -21.47 19.46
N PRO A 31 18.20 -22.57 20.25
CA PRO A 31 18.97 -23.76 19.92
C PRO A 31 18.42 -24.46 18.67
N TYR A 32 19.24 -25.31 18.06
CA TYR A 32 18.91 -25.98 16.79
C TYR A 32 17.59 -26.75 16.84
N SER A 33 17.35 -27.51 17.91
CA SER A 33 16.14 -28.33 18.10
C SER A 33 14.87 -27.49 18.22
N GLU A 34 14.94 -26.35 18.89
CA GLU A 34 13.83 -25.39 19.01
C GLU A 34 13.51 -24.75 17.66
N LEU A 35 14.55 -24.38 16.91
CA LEU A 35 14.39 -23.80 15.58
C LEU A 35 13.82 -24.84 14.59
N LEU A 36 14.27 -26.09 14.67
CA LEU A 36 13.73 -27.22 13.91
C LEU A 36 12.22 -27.40 14.17
N ARG A 37 11.84 -27.47 15.45
CA ARG A 37 10.43 -27.59 15.83
C ARG A 37 9.59 -26.40 15.39
N ALA A 38 10.10 -25.17 15.53
CA ALA A 38 9.36 -23.96 15.20
C ALA A 38 9.21 -23.73 13.68
N THR A 39 10.16 -24.21 12.89
CA THR A 39 10.14 -24.12 11.42
C THR A 39 9.37 -25.29 10.79
N GLY A 40 9.31 -26.46 11.44
CA GLY A 40 8.58 -27.63 10.96
C GLY A 40 9.19 -28.31 9.73
N VAL A 41 10.49 -28.09 9.48
CA VAL A 41 11.21 -28.69 8.35
C VAL A 41 12.09 -29.86 8.81
N GLU A 42 12.52 -30.68 7.87
CA GLU A 42 13.49 -31.75 8.12
C GLU A 42 14.86 -31.20 8.56
N SER A 43 15.58 -31.99 9.36
CA SER A 43 16.89 -31.56 9.90
C SER A 43 17.92 -31.25 8.80
N SER A 44 17.98 -32.08 7.75
CA SER A 44 18.87 -31.83 6.61
C SER A 44 18.53 -30.51 5.90
N THR A 45 17.24 -30.21 5.75
CA THR A 45 16.72 -28.97 5.16
C THR A 45 17.06 -27.76 6.02
N LEU A 46 16.87 -27.82 7.33
CA LEU A 46 17.24 -26.72 8.24
C LEU A 46 18.74 -26.42 8.18
N SER A 47 19.57 -27.47 8.26
CA SER A 47 21.03 -27.35 8.16
C SER A 47 21.47 -26.71 6.84
N PHE A 48 20.87 -27.13 5.72
CA PHE A 48 21.13 -26.54 4.41
C PHE A 48 20.81 -25.04 4.38
N HIS A 49 19.65 -24.64 4.88
CA HIS A 49 19.24 -23.24 4.88
C HIS A 49 20.03 -22.37 5.86
N LEU A 50 20.40 -22.87 7.03
CA LEU A 50 21.27 -22.15 7.97
C LEU A 50 22.65 -21.87 7.35
N LYS A 51 23.20 -22.81 6.57
CA LYS A 51 24.45 -22.59 5.82
C LYS A 51 24.29 -21.48 4.78
N ARG A 52 23.16 -21.44 4.07
CA ARG A 52 22.83 -20.37 3.10
C ARG A 52 22.54 -19.02 3.76
N LEU A 53 22.19 -19.00 5.05
CA LEU A 53 21.89 -17.80 5.82
C LEU A 53 23.12 -17.21 6.54
N GLN A 54 24.33 -17.71 6.28
CA GLN A 54 25.54 -17.13 6.87
C GLN A 54 25.65 -15.62 6.59
N GLY A 55 25.85 -14.83 7.65
CA GLY A 55 25.87 -13.37 7.59
C GLY A 55 24.51 -12.70 7.85
N ILE A 56 23.40 -13.46 7.74
CA ILE A 56 22.05 -13.06 8.17
C ILE A 56 21.73 -13.69 9.52
N VAL A 57 22.06 -14.97 9.68
CA VAL A 57 22.00 -15.73 10.93
C VAL A 57 23.43 -16.06 11.35
N ILE A 58 23.69 -15.99 12.65
CA ILE A 58 24.96 -16.39 13.27
C ILE A 58 24.72 -17.52 14.27
N ARG A 59 25.65 -18.48 14.32
CA ARG A 59 25.68 -19.50 15.37
C ARG A 59 26.42 -18.93 16.58
N THR A 60 25.81 -19.08 17.74
CA THR A 60 26.33 -18.67 19.04
C THR A 60 26.61 -19.90 19.90
N ASN A 61 27.00 -19.70 21.16
CA ASN A 61 27.19 -20.79 22.11
C ASN A 61 25.87 -21.42 22.56
N GLN A 62 24.75 -20.68 22.52
CA GLN A 62 23.43 -21.17 22.99
C GLN A 62 22.52 -21.57 21.83
N GLY A 63 22.87 -21.22 20.58
CA GLY A 63 22.08 -21.60 19.42
C GLY A 63 22.35 -20.75 18.18
N TYR A 64 21.30 -20.14 17.65
CA TYR A 64 21.32 -19.31 16.45
C TYR A 64 20.58 -18.01 16.71
N SER A 65 21.11 -16.90 16.21
CA SER A 65 20.53 -15.57 16.37
C SER A 65 20.67 -14.75 15.08
N LEU A 66 19.88 -13.69 14.94
CA LEU A 66 19.99 -12.76 13.81
C LEU A 66 21.21 -11.84 14.00
N THR A 67 21.98 -11.66 12.93
CA THR A 67 22.99 -10.59 12.87
C THR A 67 22.32 -9.22 12.79
N ALA A 68 23.10 -8.13 12.84
CA ALA A 68 22.57 -6.79 12.57
C ALA A 68 21.91 -6.69 11.18
N LEU A 69 22.50 -7.33 10.16
CA LEU A 69 21.90 -7.39 8.82
C LEU A 69 20.65 -8.28 8.82
N GLY A 70 20.64 -9.38 9.56
CA GLY A 70 19.46 -10.22 9.71
C GLY A 70 18.30 -9.55 10.42
N LYS A 71 18.55 -8.69 11.41
CA LYS A 71 17.52 -7.85 12.04
C LYS A 71 16.91 -6.86 11.05
N ARG A 72 17.70 -6.30 10.13
CA ARG A 72 17.18 -5.46 9.03
C ARG A 72 16.36 -6.28 8.05
N ALA A 73 16.81 -7.48 7.67
CA ALA A 73 16.05 -8.40 6.82
C ALA A 73 14.70 -8.80 7.47
N TRP A 74 14.71 -9.06 8.79
CA TRP A 74 13.50 -9.32 9.56
C TRP A 74 12.57 -8.10 9.57
N SER A 75 13.07 -6.88 9.73
CA SER A 75 12.24 -5.66 9.67
C SER A 75 11.53 -5.48 8.33
N ILE A 76 12.17 -5.84 7.21
CA ILE A 76 11.55 -5.82 5.88
C ILE A 76 10.45 -6.88 5.79
N LEU A 77 10.74 -8.09 6.28
CA LEU A 77 9.80 -9.20 6.29
C LEU A 77 8.59 -8.90 7.20
N SER A 78 8.81 -8.37 8.39
CA SER A 78 7.77 -8.05 9.37
C SER A 78 6.90 -6.91 8.87
N PHE A 79 7.43 -5.91 8.19
CA PHE A 79 6.63 -4.88 7.54
C PHE A 79 5.68 -5.48 6.48
N SER A 80 6.15 -6.45 5.69
CA SER A 80 5.30 -7.18 4.74
C SER A 80 4.29 -8.10 5.42
N LEU A 81 4.60 -8.66 6.59
CA LEU A 81 3.71 -9.55 7.35
C LEU A 81 2.70 -8.79 8.21
N SER A 82 3.02 -7.59 8.69
CA SER A 82 2.05 -6.63 9.23
C SER A 82 1.02 -6.22 8.17
N ARG A 83 1.36 -6.39 6.88
CA ARG A 83 0.44 -6.27 5.76
C ARG A 83 -0.39 -7.54 5.49
N LYS A 84 -0.17 -8.66 6.20
CA LYS A 84 -1.10 -9.82 6.17
C LYS A 84 -2.35 -9.60 7.02
N GLU A 85 -2.30 -8.67 7.98
CA GLU A 85 -3.48 -7.94 8.44
C GLU A 85 -3.70 -6.71 7.56
N ALA A 86 -3.67 -6.90 6.23
CA ALA A 86 -4.12 -5.84 5.34
C ALA A 86 -5.56 -5.55 5.77
N PRO A 87 -5.85 -4.33 6.22
CA PRO A 87 -7.21 -4.00 6.62
C PRO A 87 -8.13 -4.36 5.47
N GLU A 88 -9.28 -4.96 5.76
CA GLU A 88 -10.24 -5.30 4.73
C GLU A 88 -10.55 -4.03 3.94
N LEU A 89 -10.14 -4.03 2.67
CA LEU A 89 -10.20 -2.83 1.83
C LEU A 89 -11.61 -2.71 1.29
N LEU A 90 -12.28 -1.60 1.59
CA LEU A 90 -13.36 -1.12 0.76
C LEU A 90 -12.71 -0.58 -0.52
N ILE A 91 -12.76 -1.36 -1.60
CA ILE A 91 -12.35 -0.90 -2.92
C ILE A 91 -13.52 -0.14 -3.52
N GLN A 92 -13.33 1.16 -3.73
CA GLN A 92 -14.19 1.94 -4.61
C GLN A 92 -13.50 2.02 -5.98
N GLY A 93 -14.09 1.38 -6.99
CA GLY A 93 -13.55 1.31 -8.34
C GLY A 93 -14.63 1.03 -9.39
N GLU A 94 -14.22 1.02 -10.66
CA GLU A 94 -15.11 0.80 -11.83
C GLU A 94 -16.26 1.81 -11.92
N ARG A 95 -16.07 2.98 -11.33
CA ARG A 95 -17.01 4.11 -11.37
C ARG A 95 -16.40 5.26 -12.13
N ILE A 96 -17.25 6.04 -12.78
CA ILE A 96 -16.81 7.26 -13.43
C ILE A 96 -16.33 8.27 -12.40
N GLU A 97 -17.08 8.46 -11.32
CA GLU A 97 -16.72 9.44 -10.28
C GLU A 97 -16.88 8.90 -8.86
N LEU A 98 -16.08 9.45 -7.95
CA LEU A 98 -16.17 9.23 -6.52
C LEU A 98 -15.79 10.51 -5.76
N TRP A 99 -16.70 10.96 -4.90
CA TRP A 99 -16.44 12.03 -3.94
C TRP A 99 -16.17 11.44 -2.56
N ILE A 100 -15.04 11.81 -1.96
CA ILE A 100 -14.65 11.40 -0.61
C ILE A 100 -14.95 12.55 0.34
N ASP A 101 -15.92 12.30 1.21
CA ASP A 101 -16.32 13.15 2.33
C ASP A 101 -16.21 12.38 3.66
N ASP A 102 -16.50 13.05 4.77
CA ASP A 102 -16.48 12.42 6.08
C ASP A 102 -17.50 11.28 6.20
N ALA A 103 -18.66 11.38 5.54
CA ALA A 103 -19.68 10.32 5.58
C ALA A 103 -19.16 9.00 4.98
N LEU A 104 -18.48 9.05 3.83
CA LEU A 104 -17.86 7.88 3.21
C LEU A 104 -16.76 7.29 4.10
N LEU A 105 -15.89 8.14 4.65
CA LEU A 105 -14.78 7.70 5.50
C LEU A 105 -15.30 7.10 6.82
N GLU A 106 -16.31 7.71 7.44
CA GLU A 106 -16.95 7.19 8.65
C GLU A 106 -17.61 5.84 8.40
N SER A 107 -18.28 5.67 7.26
CA SER A 107 -18.89 4.40 6.88
C SER A 107 -17.85 3.28 6.75
N ALA A 108 -16.69 3.57 6.16
CA ALA A 108 -15.58 2.62 6.12
C ALA A 108 -15.03 2.33 7.53
N TYR A 109 -14.78 3.37 8.32
CA TYR A 109 -14.27 3.26 9.69
C TYR A 109 -15.17 2.41 10.60
N LYS A 110 -16.48 2.68 10.61
CA LYS A 110 -17.48 1.97 11.42
C LYS A 110 -17.57 0.48 11.07
N ARG A 111 -17.22 0.11 9.84
CA ARG A 111 -17.14 -1.29 9.38
C ARG A 111 -15.79 -1.95 9.65
N GLY A 112 -14.86 -1.27 10.33
CA GLY A 112 -13.49 -1.74 10.53
C GLY A 112 -12.66 -1.79 9.24
N LYS A 113 -13.14 -1.17 8.15
CA LYS A 113 -12.51 -1.20 6.84
C LYS A 113 -11.62 0.02 6.62
N LYS A 114 -10.65 -0.11 5.73
CA LYS A 114 -9.93 1.04 5.16
C LYS A 114 -10.39 1.28 3.73
N LEU A 115 -10.26 2.52 3.27
CA LEU A 115 -10.64 2.93 1.94
C LEU A 115 -9.42 2.91 1.01
N ALA A 116 -9.51 2.16 -0.08
CA ALA A 116 -8.62 2.29 -1.22
C ALA A 116 -9.45 2.64 -2.45
N VAL A 117 -9.04 3.69 -3.18
CA VAL A 117 -9.71 4.12 -4.41
C VAL A 117 -8.88 3.67 -5.59
N ARG A 118 -9.48 2.93 -6.54
CA ARG A 118 -8.75 2.37 -7.68
C ARG A 118 -9.56 2.49 -8.97
N ASN A 119 -8.89 2.77 -10.07
CA ASN A 119 -9.50 2.77 -11.42
C ASN A 119 -10.71 3.70 -11.59
N VAL A 120 -10.83 4.76 -10.77
CA VAL A 120 -11.90 5.76 -10.87
C VAL A 120 -11.49 6.85 -11.86
N ALA A 121 -12.40 7.32 -12.73
CA ALA A 121 -12.03 8.37 -13.68
C ALA A 121 -11.80 9.72 -12.97
N ILE A 122 -12.75 10.13 -12.13
CA ILE A 122 -12.75 11.39 -11.40
C ILE A 122 -12.83 11.12 -9.90
N VAL A 123 -11.81 11.52 -9.14
CA VAL A 123 -11.87 11.52 -7.68
C VAL A 123 -11.90 12.94 -7.18
N GLY A 124 -12.80 13.24 -6.27
CA GLY A 124 -12.84 14.53 -5.58
C GLY A 124 -12.79 14.33 -4.08
N ILE A 125 -12.03 15.16 -3.37
CA ILE A 125 -12.02 15.18 -1.91
C ILE A 125 -12.78 16.42 -1.46
N ASP A 126 -13.78 16.26 -0.60
CA ASP A 126 -14.49 17.40 -0.02
C ASP A 126 -13.56 18.25 0.86
N ARG A 127 -13.75 19.57 0.83
CA ARG A 127 -12.89 20.52 1.58
C ARG A 127 -13.03 20.38 3.09
N GLY A 128 -14.22 20.01 3.57
CA GLY A 128 -14.54 19.82 4.97
C GLY A 128 -14.04 18.50 5.56
N THR A 129 -13.53 17.59 4.71
CA THR A 129 -13.07 16.26 5.13
C THR A 129 -12.00 16.34 6.22
N SER A 130 -12.26 15.65 7.32
CA SER A 130 -11.40 15.58 8.49
C SER A 130 -10.07 14.89 8.17
N THR A 131 -8.97 15.61 8.38
CA THR A 131 -7.61 15.08 8.20
C THR A 131 -7.33 13.87 9.10
N SER A 132 -7.84 13.88 10.32
CA SER A 132 -7.61 12.79 11.28
C SER A 132 -8.34 11.52 10.85
N LEU A 133 -9.57 11.65 10.35
CA LEU A 133 -10.34 10.54 9.82
C LEU A 133 -9.74 10.01 8.52
N MET A 134 -9.33 10.90 7.62
CA MET A 134 -8.64 10.56 6.37
C MET A 134 -7.37 9.77 6.62
N ARG A 135 -6.45 10.25 7.48
CA ARG A 135 -5.21 9.53 7.84
C ARG A 135 -5.48 8.15 8.42
N ARG A 136 -6.59 8.00 9.15
CA ARG A 136 -6.99 6.73 9.74
C ARG A 136 -7.56 5.78 8.70
N VAL A 137 -8.27 6.26 7.68
CA VAL A 137 -9.13 5.42 6.84
C VAL A 137 -8.62 5.29 5.41
N LEU A 138 -8.18 6.37 4.77
CA LEU A 138 -7.77 6.40 3.38
C LEU A 138 -6.33 5.89 3.23
N VAL A 139 -6.16 4.84 2.43
CA VAL A 139 -4.87 4.15 2.24
C VAL A 139 -4.16 4.61 0.98
N GLU A 140 -4.89 4.67 -0.12
CA GLU A 140 -4.36 5.09 -1.42
C GLU A 140 -5.49 5.51 -2.36
N ILE A 141 -5.12 6.34 -3.32
CA ILE A 141 -5.89 6.68 -4.52
C ILE A 141 -4.99 6.35 -5.70
N ARG A 142 -5.37 5.33 -6.48
CA ARG A 142 -4.53 4.73 -7.52
C ARG A 142 -5.24 4.66 -8.87
N ASP A 143 -4.49 4.88 -9.95
CA ASP A 143 -4.95 4.70 -11.33
C ASP A 143 -6.18 5.56 -11.65
N VAL A 144 -6.06 6.85 -11.33
CA VAL A 144 -7.13 7.86 -11.47
C VAL A 144 -6.78 8.86 -12.57
N LEU A 145 -7.75 9.26 -13.39
CA LEU A 145 -7.48 10.24 -14.45
C LEU A 145 -7.33 11.65 -13.85
N VAL A 146 -8.22 12.04 -12.93
CA VAL A 146 -8.15 13.33 -12.25
C VAL A 146 -8.48 13.23 -10.76
N ALA A 147 -7.68 13.89 -9.92
CA ALA A 147 -7.97 14.10 -8.50
C ALA A 147 -8.19 15.59 -8.19
N TYR A 148 -9.41 15.98 -7.78
CA TYR A 148 -9.69 17.32 -7.26
C TYR A 148 -9.40 17.35 -5.76
N VAL A 149 -8.40 18.14 -5.37
CA VAL A 149 -7.84 18.12 -4.00
C VAL A 149 -7.95 19.50 -3.34
N PRO A 150 -8.55 19.62 -2.15
CA PRO A 150 -8.53 20.88 -1.40
C PRO A 150 -7.10 21.30 -1.07
N LYS A 151 -6.74 22.57 -1.31
CA LYS A 151 -5.40 23.10 -1.02
C LYS A 151 -4.97 22.87 0.43
N ASN A 152 -5.92 22.93 1.38
CA ASN A 152 -5.67 22.68 2.81
C ASN A 152 -5.40 21.21 3.15
N LEU A 153 -5.74 20.27 2.27
CA LEU A 153 -5.50 18.83 2.47
C LEU A 153 -4.41 18.28 1.55
N PHE A 154 -3.82 19.12 0.69
CA PHE A 154 -2.91 18.68 -0.36
C PHE A 154 -1.68 17.94 0.18
N SER A 155 -1.03 18.47 1.21
CA SER A 155 0.16 17.86 1.82
C SER A 155 -0.12 16.47 2.41
N GLU A 156 -1.33 16.26 2.92
CA GLU A 156 -1.77 15.00 3.52
C GLU A 156 -2.14 13.96 2.48
N LEU A 157 -2.71 14.42 1.35
CA LEU A 157 -3.18 13.55 0.28
C LEU A 157 -2.07 13.16 -0.69
N GLN A 158 -1.11 14.05 -0.94
CA GLN A 158 -0.05 13.82 -1.93
C GLN A 158 0.65 12.46 -1.79
N PRO A 159 1.01 11.97 -0.58
CA PRO A 159 1.65 10.66 -0.42
C PRO A 159 0.74 9.47 -0.76
N LEU A 160 -0.57 9.69 -0.86
CA LEU A 160 -1.57 8.66 -1.12
C LEU A 160 -1.93 8.54 -2.61
N LEU A 161 -1.46 9.48 -3.45
CA LEU A 161 -1.80 9.55 -4.88
C LEU A 161 -0.78 8.78 -5.73
N PHE A 162 -1.22 7.72 -6.41
CA PHE A 162 -0.36 6.87 -7.26
C PHE A 162 -0.94 6.72 -8.66
N GLY A 163 -0.16 7.01 -9.70
CA GLY A 163 -0.66 6.87 -11.09
C GLY A 163 -1.86 7.79 -11.40
N VAL A 164 -1.87 8.99 -10.82
CA VAL A 164 -2.90 10.01 -11.08
C VAL A 164 -2.45 10.90 -12.26
N MET A 165 -3.25 10.99 -13.33
CA MET A 165 -2.84 11.75 -14.53
C MET A 165 -2.85 13.28 -14.32
N ALA A 166 -3.79 13.79 -13.53
CA ALA A 166 -3.83 15.20 -13.15
C ALA A 166 -4.33 15.40 -11.72
N ILE A 167 -3.71 16.32 -10.98
CA ILE A 167 -4.16 16.74 -9.66
C ILE A 167 -4.57 18.20 -9.76
N ILE A 168 -5.83 18.50 -9.43
CA ILE A 168 -6.42 19.83 -9.52
C ILE A 168 -6.61 20.38 -8.10
N PRO A 169 -5.64 21.17 -7.58
CA PRO A 169 -5.79 21.79 -6.27
C PRO A 169 -6.85 22.90 -6.31
N TYR A 170 -7.76 22.94 -5.33
CA TYR A 170 -8.83 23.93 -5.28
C TYR A 170 -9.01 24.55 -3.89
N THR A 171 -9.64 25.73 -3.85
CA THR A 171 -10.03 26.40 -2.60
C THR A 171 -11.53 26.43 -2.44
N LYS A 172 -12.26 26.77 -3.52
CA LYS A 172 -13.70 26.58 -3.61
C LYS A 172 -13.94 25.75 -4.86
N LEU A 173 -14.72 24.69 -4.71
CA LEU A 173 -15.18 23.92 -5.84
C LEU A 173 -16.55 24.44 -6.25
N ASN A 174 -16.83 24.49 -7.54
CA ASN A 174 -18.20 24.60 -8.00
C ASN A 174 -18.86 23.25 -7.71
N TRP A 175 -19.85 23.17 -6.83
CA TRP A 175 -20.54 21.91 -6.48
C TRP A 175 -21.13 21.22 -7.72
N LYS A 176 -21.38 21.96 -8.81
CA LYS A 176 -21.75 21.40 -10.11
C LYS A 176 -20.68 20.48 -10.73
N LEU A 177 -19.42 20.54 -10.27
CA LEU A 177 -18.33 19.63 -10.66
C LEU A 177 -18.54 18.18 -10.19
N GLY A 178 -19.54 17.93 -9.35
CA GLY A 178 -19.99 16.58 -9.01
C GLY A 178 -20.74 15.86 -10.14
N TYR A 179 -20.60 16.32 -11.39
CA TYR A 179 -21.09 15.64 -12.58
C TYR A 179 -19.91 15.40 -13.54
N PRO A 180 -19.79 14.24 -14.18
CA PRO A 180 -18.63 13.96 -15.03
C PRO A 180 -18.46 14.93 -16.21
N LEU A 181 -19.55 15.40 -16.80
CA LEU A 181 -19.52 16.33 -17.94
C LEU A 181 -19.00 17.72 -17.53
N THR A 182 -19.37 18.21 -16.36
CA THR A 182 -18.90 19.52 -15.89
C THR A 182 -17.41 19.46 -15.53
N ALA A 183 -16.93 18.32 -15.02
CA ALA A 183 -15.50 18.07 -14.82
C ALA A 183 -14.71 18.05 -16.14
N VAL A 184 -15.26 17.45 -17.19
CA VAL A 184 -14.66 17.48 -18.55
C VAL A 184 -14.55 18.91 -19.07
N GLU A 185 -15.60 19.72 -18.93
CA GLU A 185 -15.58 21.13 -19.35
C GLU A 185 -14.55 21.96 -18.56
N ASP A 186 -14.47 21.78 -17.24
CA ASP A 186 -13.49 22.48 -16.39
C ASP A 186 -12.05 22.07 -16.77
N LEU A 187 -11.79 20.79 -16.99
CA LEU A 187 -10.50 20.29 -17.43
C LEU A 187 -10.09 20.88 -18.79
N LYS A 188 -11.01 20.93 -19.76
CA LYS A 188 -10.77 21.57 -21.06
C LYS A 188 -10.41 23.05 -20.90
N LYS A 189 -11.18 23.79 -20.09
CA LYS A 189 -10.92 25.22 -19.80
C LYS A 189 -9.57 25.45 -19.14
N ARG A 190 -9.10 24.50 -18.34
CA ARG A 190 -7.80 24.54 -17.65
C ARG A 190 -6.63 24.00 -18.49
N GLY A 191 -6.89 23.54 -19.72
CA GLY A 191 -5.86 22.98 -20.61
C GLY A 191 -5.53 21.50 -20.40
N TYR A 192 -6.25 20.78 -19.54
CA TYR A 192 -6.09 19.34 -19.33
C TYR A 192 -6.87 18.51 -20.38
N VAL A 193 -6.70 18.86 -21.65
CA VAL A 193 -7.49 18.31 -22.77
C VAL A 193 -7.40 16.79 -22.85
N ARG A 194 -6.18 16.23 -22.76
CA ARG A 194 -5.96 14.77 -22.79
C ARG A 194 -6.70 14.03 -21.67
N VAL A 195 -6.74 14.59 -20.47
CA VAL A 195 -7.43 13.99 -19.32
C VAL A 195 -8.94 14.02 -19.55
N ALA A 196 -9.44 15.16 -20.06
CA ALA A 196 -10.84 15.33 -20.40
C ALA A 196 -11.31 14.33 -21.49
N GLU A 197 -10.52 14.15 -22.55
CA GLU A 197 -10.80 13.18 -23.61
C GLU A 197 -10.85 11.74 -23.09
N GLU A 198 -9.95 11.38 -22.17
CA GLU A 198 -9.94 10.04 -21.58
C GLU A 198 -11.15 9.78 -20.68
N ILE A 199 -11.61 10.79 -19.95
CA ILE A 199 -12.88 10.74 -19.20
C ILE A 199 -14.07 10.59 -20.17
N GLU A 200 -14.09 11.34 -21.27
CA GLU A 200 -15.14 11.24 -22.30
C GLU A 200 -15.20 9.84 -22.93
N LYS A 201 -14.05 9.19 -23.18
CA LYS A 201 -14.00 7.80 -23.64
C LYS A 201 -14.63 6.84 -22.64
N ARG A 202 -14.31 6.98 -21.34
CA ARG A 202 -14.90 6.14 -20.28
C ARG A 202 -16.41 6.35 -20.17
N LEU A 203 -16.87 7.60 -20.24
CA LEU A 203 -18.30 7.95 -20.26
C LEU A 203 -19.06 7.30 -21.42
N LYS A 204 -18.48 7.31 -22.63
CA LYS A 204 -19.08 6.66 -23.81
C LYS A 204 -19.16 5.14 -23.65
N LYS A 205 -18.13 4.53 -23.06
CA LYS A 205 -18.10 3.08 -22.80
C LYS A 205 -19.17 2.66 -21.79
N ASP A 206 -19.31 3.42 -20.70
CA ASP A 206 -20.28 3.16 -19.63
C ASP A 206 -21.74 3.22 -20.13
N ARG A 207 -22.06 4.17 -21.03
CA ARG A 207 -23.40 4.28 -21.64
C ARG A 207 -23.76 3.14 -22.60
N ASN A 208 -22.77 2.39 -23.08
CA ASN A 208 -22.93 1.31 -24.04
C ASN A 208 -22.86 -0.08 -23.39
N THR A 209 -22.81 -0.14 -22.06
CA THR A 209 -22.76 -1.38 -21.25
C THR A 209 -24.04 -1.49 -20.42
#